data_AF-A0A419GJ04-F1
#
_entry.id   AF-A0A419GJ04-F1
#
_cell.length_a   1.000
_cell.length_b   1.000
_cell.length_c   1.000
_cell.angle_alpha   90.00
_cell.angle_beta   90.00
_cell.angle_gamma   90.00
#
_symmetry.space_group_name_H-M   'P 1'
#
loop_
_entity.id
_entity.type
_entity.pdbx_description
1 polymer ?
#
loop_
_entity_poly.entity_id
_entity_poly.type
_entity_poly.pdbx_seq_one_letter_code
_entity_poly.pdbx_strand_id
1 'polypeptide(L)'
;MRISGRAKDPLCPFCSEPFERPADIKTGLGNVFTGGKCKCGAAYVFDRSGHNLGEAYVDALVFACNGDWETAWALTPDVDYQIESFHYDSGSHQLIESLKKGLRTSENLLFIKVAGKAHGSRDSAGGNDK
;
A
#
# COMPACT_ATOMS: atom_id res chain seq x y z
N MET A 1 -5.11 -15.38 6.37
CA MET A 1 -6.37 -15.40 7.15
C MET A 1 -7.51 -15.67 6.19
N ARG A 2 -8.45 -16.56 6.52
CA ARG A 2 -9.63 -16.82 5.68
C ARG A 2 -10.80 -15.97 6.14
N ILE A 3 -11.36 -15.15 5.24
CA ILE A 3 -12.47 -14.25 5.58
C ILE A 3 -13.72 -14.73 4.85
N SER A 4 -14.80 -14.95 5.60
CA SER A 4 -16.07 -15.37 5.03
C SER A 4 -16.91 -14.16 4.59
N GLY A 5 -17.11 -14.01 3.28
CA GLY A 5 -17.92 -12.93 2.69
C GLY A 5 -18.09 -13.07 1.19
N ARG A 6 -18.70 -12.06 0.53
CA ARG A 6 -18.74 -12.01 -0.94
C ARG A 6 -17.34 -11.64 -1.45
N ALA A 7 -16.74 -12.56 -2.19
CA ALA A 7 -15.42 -12.38 -2.79
C ALA A 7 -15.49 -11.57 -4.10
N LYS A 8 -14.46 -10.75 -4.34
CA LYS A 8 -14.23 -9.98 -5.55
C LYS A 8 -12.79 -10.18 -6.02
N ASP A 9 -12.58 -10.00 -7.32
CA ASP A 9 -11.27 -10.00 -7.93
C ASP A 9 -10.33 -8.97 -7.25
N PRO A 10 -9.04 -9.31 -7.10
CA PRO A 10 -8.04 -8.47 -6.46
C PRO A 10 -7.60 -7.35 -7.40
N LEU A 11 -8.46 -6.34 -7.57
CA LEU A 11 -8.20 -5.18 -8.44
C LEU A 11 -7.75 -3.98 -7.61
N CYS A 12 -6.78 -3.23 -8.15
CA CYS A 12 -6.35 -1.96 -7.60
C CYS A 12 -7.52 -0.96 -7.62
N PRO A 13 -7.84 -0.28 -6.51
CA PRO A 13 -8.98 0.63 -6.45
C PRO A 13 -8.80 1.88 -7.33
N PHE A 14 -7.56 2.24 -7.68
CA PHE A 14 -7.26 3.47 -8.42
C PHE A 14 -7.21 3.28 -9.94
N CYS A 15 -6.93 2.08 -10.43
CA CYS A 15 -6.82 1.83 -11.88
C CYS A 15 -7.57 0.58 -12.36
N SER A 16 -8.22 -0.16 -11.46
CA SER A 16 -8.99 -1.39 -11.74
C SER A 16 -8.18 -2.54 -12.34
N GLU A 17 -6.85 -2.49 -12.26
CA GLU A 17 -5.97 -3.54 -12.76
C GLU A 17 -5.65 -4.55 -11.65
N PRO A 18 -5.45 -5.84 -11.97
CA PRO A 18 -5.08 -6.84 -10.97
C PRO A 18 -3.81 -6.42 -10.22
N PHE A 19 -3.82 -6.57 -8.89
CA PHE A 19 -2.63 -6.38 -8.07
C PHE A 19 -2.04 -7.73 -7.67
N GLU A 20 -0.72 -7.80 -7.51
CA GLU A 20 -0.02 -9.03 -7.15
C GLU A 20 -0.24 -9.41 -5.69
N ARG A 21 -0.15 -10.70 -5.36
CA ARG A 21 -0.20 -11.16 -3.96
C ARG A 21 0.80 -10.37 -3.10
N PRO A 22 0.39 -9.80 -1.95
CA PRO A 22 1.30 -9.09 -1.05
C PRO A 22 2.48 -9.98 -0.64
N ALA A 23 3.69 -9.44 -0.73
CA ALA A 23 4.94 -10.14 -0.43
C ALA A 23 5.76 -9.37 0.62
N ASP A 24 6.71 -10.05 1.27
CA ASP A 24 7.56 -9.39 2.26
C ASP A 24 8.56 -8.46 1.60
N ILE A 25 8.53 -7.19 2.01
CA ILE A 25 9.38 -6.10 1.52
C ILE A 25 10.26 -5.65 2.67
N LYS A 26 11.59 -5.69 2.44
CA LYS A 26 12.58 -5.15 3.37
C LYS A 26 12.80 -3.68 3.04
N THR A 27 12.70 -2.82 4.04
CA THR A 27 13.02 -1.39 3.90
C THR A 27 14.52 -1.14 4.14
N GLY A 28 14.99 0.06 3.81
CA GLY A 28 16.36 0.49 4.11
C GLY A 28 16.69 0.59 5.61
N LEU A 29 15.68 0.66 6.48
CA LEU A 29 15.84 0.72 7.94
C LEU A 29 15.80 -0.67 8.61
N GLY A 30 15.68 -1.75 7.81
CA GLY A 30 15.70 -3.13 8.30
C GLY A 30 14.35 -3.66 8.80
N ASN A 31 13.29 -2.84 8.82
CA ASN A 31 11.93 -3.33 9.05
C ASN A 31 11.40 -4.08 7.82
N VAL A 32 10.44 -4.98 8.06
CA VAL A 32 9.81 -5.80 7.03
C VAL A 32 8.31 -5.65 7.12
N PHE A 33 7.67 -5.29 6.01
CA PHE A 33 6.22 -5.27 5.90
C PHE A 33 5.77 -6.15 4.73
N THR A 34 4.51 -6.60 4.74
CA THR A 34 3.94 -7.37 3.63
C THR A 34 3.13 -6.45 2.72
N GLY A 35 3.48 -6.32 1.44
CA GLY A 35 2.83 -5.36 0.54
C GLY A 35 3.25 -5.48 -0.93
N GLY A 36 3.06 -4.41 -1.69
CA GLY A 36 3.46 -4.32 -3.10
C GLY A 36 3.16 -2.96 -3.73
N LYS A 37 3.48 -2.83 -5.03
CA LYS A 37 3.12 -1.66 -5.85
C LYS A 37 2.30 -2.09 -7.05
N CYS A 38 1.22 -1.37 -7.32
CA CYS A 38 0.50 -1.46 -8.57
C CYS A 38 1.25 -0.69 -9.67
N LYS A 39 1.07 -1.09 -10.93
CA LYS A 39 1.63 -0.40 -12.11
C LYS A 39 1.18 1.06 -12.25
N CYS A 40 0.06 1.45 -11.65
CA CYS A 40 -0.38 2.85 -11.61
C CYS A 40 0.36 3.70 -10.56
N GLY A 41 1.30 3.10 -9.81
CA GLY A 41 2.06 3.76 -8.76
C GLY A 41 1.37 3.81 -7.40
N ALA A 42 0.24 3.11 -7.20
CA ALA A 42 -0.31 2.92 -5.87
C ALA A 42 0.54 1.90 -5.08
N ALA A 43 0.85 2.20 -3.83
CA ALA A 43 1.42 1.24 -2.90
C ALA A 43 0.30 0.56 -2.13
N TYR A 44 0.49 -0.70 -1.74
CA TYR A 44 -0.43 -1.39 -0.84
C TYR A 44 0.30 -2.20 0.21
N VAL A 45 -0.35 -2.36 1.37
CA VAL A 45 0.16 -3.09 2.51
C VAL A 45 -0.91 -4.01 3.07
N PHE A 46 -0.49 -5.20 3.48
CA PHE A 46 -1.31 -6.24 4.06
C PHE A 46 -0.86 -6.53 5.50
N ASP A 47 -1.73 -6.27 6.45
CA ASP A 47 -1.53 -6.65 7.85
C ASP A 47 -2.00 -8.09 8.08
N ARG A 48 -1.03 -9.00 8.23
CA ARG A 48 -1.29 -10.42 8.50
C ARG A 48 -2.02 -10.65 9.82
N SER A 49 -1.83 -9.77 10.80
CA SER A 49 -2.40 -9.89 12.14
C SER A 49 -3.85 -9.40 12.19
N GLY A 50 -4.20 -8.42 11.34
CA GLY A 50 -5.46 -7.70 11.39
C GLY A 50 -5.55 -6.65 12.52
N HIS A 51 -4.49 -6.42 13.29
CA HIS A 51 -4.48 -5.52 14.45
C HIS A 51 -3.55 -4.30 14.30
N ASN A 52 -2.67 -4.29 13.30
CA ASN A 52 -1.56 -3.37 13.16
C ASN A 52 -1.61 -2.58 11.83
N LEU A 53 -2.79 -2.43 11.22
CA LEU A 53 -2.93 -1.70 9.94
C LEU A 53 -2.43 -0.25 10.03
N GLY A 54 -2.51 0.40 11.19
CA GLY A 54 -1.99 1.75 11.41
C GLY A 54 -0.46 1.84 11.34
N GLU A 55 0.27 0.83 11.83
CA GLU A 55 1.72 0.76 11.69
C GLU A 55 2.10 0.48 10.23
N ALA A 56 1.41 -0.48 9.62
CA ALA A 56 1.56 -0.85 8.22
C ALA A 56 1.30 0.33 7.25
N TYR A 57 0.40 1.24 7.61
CA TYR A 57 0.09 2.44 6.83
C TYR A 57 1.32 3.35 6.66
N VAL A 58 2.13 3.53 7.70
CA VAL A 58 3.34 4.37 7.64
C VAL A 58 4.33 3.80 6.62
N ASP A 59 4.55 2.49 6.68
CA ASP A 59 5.40 1.79 5.71
C ASP A 59 4.88 1.93 4.28
N ALA A 60 3.56 1.83 4.07
CA ALA A 60 2.94 2.00 2.77
C ALA A 60 3.13 3.42 2.21
N LEU A 61 3.02 4.46 3.05
CA LEU A 61 3.14 5.85 2.63
C LEU A 61 4.57 6.18 2.20
N VAL A 62 5.55 5.77 3.02
CA VAL A 62 6.97 5.87 2.68
C VAL A 62 7.28 5.09 1.41
N PHE A 63 6.71 3.88 1.27
CA PHE A 63 6.92 3.07 0.08
C PHE A 63 6.32 3.71 -1.18
N ALA A 64 5.15 4.36 -1.07
CA ALA A 64 4.55 5.15 -2.14
C ALA A 64 5.46 6.33 -2.55
N CYS A 65 6.19 6.90 -1.59
CA CYS A 65 7.21 7.94 -1.79
C CYS A 65 8.60 7.37 -2.15
N ASN A 66 8.69 6.13 -2.62
CA ASN A 66 9.95 5.47 -3.01
C ASN A 66 11.00 5.39 -1.90
N GLY A 67 10.58 5.33 -0.63
CA GLY A 67 11.47 5.27 0.52
C GLY A 67 11.85 6.64 1.10
N ASP A 68 11.34 7.73 0.52
CA ASP A 68 11.58 9.08 1.03
C ASP A 68 10.63 9.39 2.22
N TRP A 69 11.20 9.31 3.42
CA TRP A 69 10.51 9.60 4.67
C TRP A 69 10.17 11.08 4.84
N GLU A 70 11.04 11.99 4.36
CA GLU A 70 10.80 13.43 4.48
C GLU A 70 9.62 13.84 3.61
N THR A 71 9.58 13.35 2.36
CA THR A 71 8.43 13.55 1.48
C THR A 71 7.17 12.96 2.11
N ALA A 72 7.20 11.72 2.58
CA ALA A 72 6.04 11.05 3.18
C ALA A 72 5.44 11.85 4.35
N TRP A 73 6.28 12.41 5.23
CA TRP A 73 5.83 13.22 6.38
C TRP A 73 5.27 14.58 6.00
N ALA A 74 5.59 15.09 4.81
CA ALA A 74 5.08 16.36 4.31
C ALA A 74 3.70 16.23 3.63
N LEU A 75 3.25 15.01 3.31
CA LEU A 75 1.99 14.80 2.60
C LEU A 75 0.79 14.88 3.53
N THR A 76 -0.28 15.53 3.06
CA THR A 76 -1.57 15.62 3.74
C THR A 76 -2.57 14.63 3.14
N PRO A 77 -3.22 13.76 3.94
CA PRO A 77 -4.25 12.85 3.44
C PRO A 77 -5.43 13.63 2.81
N ASP A 78 -6.03 13.05 1.78
CA ASP A 78 -7.11 13.62 0.95
C ASP A 78 -6.74 14.89 0.15
N VAL A 79 -5.51 15.39 0.31
CA VAL A 79 -4.95 16.51 -0.45
C VAL A 79 -3.86 16.00 -1.38
N ASP A 80 -2.83 15.39 -0.81
CA ASP A 80 -1.63 14.94 -1.54
C ASP A 80 -1.65 13.44 -1.84
N TYR A 81 -2.51 12.67 -1.17
CA TYR A 81 -2.70 11.25 -1.45
C TYR A 81 -4.07 10.77 -1.00
N GLN A 82 -4.52 9.68 -1.62
CA GLN A 82 -5.76 8.99 -1.28
C GLN A 82 -5.47 7.64 -0.62
N ILE A 83 -6.37 7.22 0.26
CA ILE A 83 -6.31 5.95 0.99
C ILE A 83 -7.59 5.17 0.72
N GLU A 84 -7.45 3.87 0.45
CA GLU A 84 -8.58 2.94 0.36
C GLU A 84 -8.22 1.67 1.13
N SER A 85 -9.13 1.18 1.96
CA SER A 85 -8.91 -0.01 2.80
C SER A 85 -9.97 -1.09 2.55
N PHE A 86 -9.56 -2.34 2.70
CA PHE A 86 -10.35 -3.50 2.34
C PHE A 86 -10.12 -4.67 3.30
N HIS A 87 -11.13 -5.53 3.38
CA HIS A 87 -10.93 -6.91 3.82
C HIS A 87 -10.34 -7.74 2.67
N TYR A 88 -9.27 -8.46 2.96
CA TYR A 88 -8.54 -9.28 1.99
C TYR A 88 -8.27 -10.67 2.56
N ASP A 89 -8.60 -11.69 1.75
CA ASP A 89 -8.27 -13.09 2.02
C ASP A 89 -6.95 -13.44 1.33
N SER A 90 -5.90 -13.62 2.13
CA SER A 90 -4.56 -13.93 1.62
C SER A 90 -4.45 -15.36 1.06
N GLY A 91 -5.34 -16.27 1.44
CA GLY A 91 -5.35 -17.64 0.94
C GLY A 91 -5.86 -17.70 -0.48
N SER A 92 -7.06 -17.16 -0.73
CA SER A 92 -7.67 -17.12 -2.06
C SER A 92 -7.22 -15.95 -2.93
N HIS A 93 -6.54 -14.95 -2.36
CA HIS A 93 -6.17 -13.70 -3.05
C HIS A 93 -7.40 -12.99 -3.61
N GLN A 94 -8.30 -12.63 -2.70
CA GLN A 94 -9.58 -11.98 -3.04
C GLN A 94 -9.87 -10.85 -2.06
N LEU A 95 -10.51 -9.80 -2.58
CA LEU A 95 -11.11 -8.75 -1.76
C LEU A 95 -12.50 -9.22 -1.29
N ILE A 96 -12.91 -8.78 -0.10
CA ILE A 96 -14.20 -9.15 0.49
C ILE A 96 -15.08 -7.91 0.62
N GLU A 97 -16.11 -7.80 -0.22
CA GLU A 97 -17.01 -6.63 -0.26
C GLU A 97 -18.00 -6.59 0.91
N SER A 98 -18.33 -7.74 1.49
CA SER A 98 -19.31 -7.84 2.55
C SER A 98 -18.99 -8.99 3.47
N LEU A 99 -18.78 -8.68 4.74
CA LEU A 99 -18.60 -9.69 5.78
C LEU A 99 -19.91 -10.43 6.05
N LYS A 100 -19.84 -11.73 6.37
CA LYS A 100 -21.01 -12.46 6.86
C LYS A 100 -21.57 -11.79 8.13
N LYS A 101 -22.90 -11.81 8.27
CA LYS A 101 -23.61 -11.26 9.44
C LYS A 101 -23.04 -11.86 10.73
N GLY A 102 -22.64 -10.99 11.67
CA GLY A 102 -22.05 -11.38 12.96
C GLY A 102 -20.52 -11.49 12.97
N LEU A 103 -19.86 -11.50 11.80
CA LEU A 103 -18.41 -11.42 11.74
C LEU A 103 -17.97 -9.98 12.04
N ARG A 104 -17.03 -9.84 12.99
CA ARG A 104 -16.37 -8.58 13.32
C ARG A 104 -14.89 -8.78 13.09
N THR A 105 -14.38 -8.14 12.05
CA THR A 105 -12.95 -8.09 11.74
C THR A 105 -12.66 -6.71 11.19
N SER A 106 -11.45 -6.21 11.45
CA SER A 106 -10.89 -5.02 10.83
C SER A 106 -10.50 -5.31 9.37
N GLU A 107 -10.44 -4.24 8.58
CA GLU A 107 -9.75 -4.26 7.29
C GLU A 107 -8.27 -4.56 7.51
N ASN A 108 -7.67 -5.25 6.56
CA ASN A 108 -6.32 -5.78 6.69
C ASN A 108 -5.49 -5.55 5.43
N LEU A 109 -6.05 -4.91 4.40
CA LEU A 109 -5.33 -4.45 3.22
C LEU A 109 -5.62 -2.98 3.01
N LEU A 110 -4.58 -2.19 2.76
CA LEU A 110 -4.68 -0.75 2.55
C LEU A 110 -3.89 -0.35 1.31
N PHE A 111 -4.46 0.53 0.50
CA PHE A 111 -3.85 1.13 -0.67
C PHE A 111 -3.63 2.62 -0.45
N ILE A 112 -2.48 3.14 -0.90
CA ILE A 112 -2.13 4.56 -0.92
C ILE A 112 -1.76 4.96 -2.35
N LYS A 113 -2.35 6.05 -2.83
CA LYS A 113 -1.95 6.69 -4.09
C LYS A 113 -1.60 8.15 -3.85
N VAL A 114 -0.31 8.47 -4.00
CA VAL A 114 0.18 9.85 -3.99
C VAL A 114 -0.22 10.55 -5.29
N ALA A 115 -0.73 11.76 -5.18
CA ALA A 115 -1.03 12.65 -6.30
C ALA A 115 0.28 13.00 -7.02
N GLY A 116 0.26 12.99 -8.36
CA GLY A 116 1.47 13.16 -9.17
C GLY A 116 2.08 14.56 -9.07
N LYS A 117 2.79 14.85 -7.98
CA LYS A 117 3.86 15.85 -7.90
C LYS A 117 5.02 15.23 -7.13
N ALA A 118 5.71 14.30 -7.79
CA ALA A 118 7.07 13.98 -7.39
C ALA A 118 7.90 15.24 -7.64
N HIS A 119 8.21 15.98 -6.57
CA HIS A 119 9.22 17.04 -6.64
C HIS A 119 10.52 16.42 -7.16
N GLY A 120 11.11 17.11 -8.14
CA GLY A 120 12.10 16.56 -9.04
C GLY A 120 13.31 15.91 -8.38
N SER A 121 13.73 14.80 -8.98
CA SER A 121 15.12 14.36 -9.01
C SER A 121 16.03 15.58 -9.16
N ARG A 122 16.89 15.83 -8.18
CA ARG A 122 18.10 16.62 -8.41
C ARG A 122 18.95 15.82 -9.38
N ASP A 123 18.99 16.28 -10.62
CA ASP A 123 20.02 15.91 -11.58
C ASP A 123 21.39 16.28 -11.00
N SER A 124 22.14 15.27 -10.56
CA SER A 124 23.58 15.41 -10.30
C SER A 124 24.31 15.23 -11.63
N ALA A 125 24.21 16.23 -12.49
CA ALA A 125 25.22 16.47 -13.52
C ALA A 125 26.46 17.01 -12.81
N GLY A 126 27.53 16.22 -12.83
CA GLY A 126 28.83 16.58 -12.28
C GLY A 126 29.90 15.71 -12.89
N GLY A 127 30.12 15.87 -14.20
CA GLY A 127 31.32 15.36 -14.84
C GLY A 127 32.55 15.99 -14.20
N ASN A 128 33.62 15.21 -14.08
CA ASN A 128 34.95 15.77 -13.97
C ASN A 128 35.92 14.88 -14.75
N ASP A 129 36.11 15.24 -16.01
CA ASP A 129 37.34 14.97 -16.74
C ASP A 129 38.44 15.88 -16.17
N LYS A 130 39.40 15.29 -15.46
CA LYS A 130 40.82 15.62 -15.64
C LYS A 130 41.73 14.56 -15.02
#